data_AF-A0A511YSG5-F1
#
_entry.id   AF-A0A511YSG5-F1
#
_cell.length_a   1.000
_cell.length_b   1.000
_cell.length_c   1.000
_cell.angle_alpha   90.00
_cell.angle_beta   90.00
_cell.angle_gamma   90.00
#
_symmetry.space_group_name_H-M   'P 1'
#
loop_
_entity.id
_entity.type
_entity.pdbx_description
1 polymer ?
#
loop_
_entity_poly.entity_id
_entity_poly.type
_entity_poly.pdbx_seq_one_letter_code
_entity_poly.pdbx_strand_id
1 'polypeptide(L)'
;MIPIKLLELKGKEVVGFNKYPEFVKALNNVLGKVVEIVNEQDESFEGYYLLPIGAISCSNFSKSIINEKTFLLSVINSSIPQYIEKFTPAGITNWMLFKNASTAVIGKSQVIEKISTREEGNDMMYEDYGYDEYVPIPFDGTYETVAKSILSYLEVYDKWLKSK
;
A
#
# COMPACT_ATOMS: atom_id res chain seq x y z
N MET A 1 3.51 -4.70 -16.22
CA MET A 1 2.53 -4.80 -15.13
C MET A 1 2.93 -5.95 -14.22
N ILE A 2 3.32 -5.61 -13.00
CA ILE A 2 3.72 -6.56 -11.95
C ILE A 2 2.53 -7.45 -11.52
N PRO A 3 2.75 -8.73 -11.18
CA PRO A 3 1.71 -9.58 -10.62
C PRO A 3 1.25 -9.08 -9.24
N ILE A 4 -0.07 -9.03 -9.03
CA ILE A 4 -0.71 -8.59 -7.79
C ILE A 4 -1.74 -9.62 -7.35
N LYS A 5 -1.78 -9.91 -6.04
CA LYS A 5 -2.86 -10.65 -5.38
C LYS A 5 -3.43 -9.84 -4.23
N LEU A 6 -4.71 -10.04 -3.92
CA LEU A 6 -5.31 -9.55 -2.68
C LEU A 6 -5.12 -10.61 -1.60
N LEU A 7 -4.53 -10.22 -0.46
CA LEU A 7 -4.37 -11.09 0.69
C LEU A 7 -5.45 -10.76 1.73
N GLU A 8 -6.39 -11.67 1.93
CA GLU A 8 -7.46 -11.54 2.92
C GLU A 8 -7.17 -12.35 4.18
N LEU A 9 -7.57 -11.81 5.33
CA LEU A 9 -7.39 -12.46 6.61
C LEU A 9 -8.63 -13.30 6.94
N LYS A 10 -8.49 -14.64 6.92
CA LYS A 10 -9.57 -15.57 7.29
C LYS A 10 -10.17 -15.19 8.65
N GLY A 11 -11.48 -14.98 8.67
CA GLY A 11 -12.25 -14.74 9.89
C GLY A 11 -12.00 -13.39 10.57
N LYS A 12 -11.35 -12.42 9.90
CA LYS A 12 -11.21 -11.05 10.41
C LYS A 12 -11.95 -10.08 9.51
N GLU A 13 -12.92 -9.38 10.09
CA GLU A 13 -13.52 -8.24 9.42
C GLU A 13 -12.54 -7.05 9.44
N VAL A 14 -12.28 -6.48 8.27
CA VAL A 14 -11.39 -5.32 8.14
C VAL A 14 -12.20 -4.06 8.43
N VAL A 15 -12.34 -3.76 9.72
CA VAL A 15 -13.08 -2.59 10.20
C VAL A 15 -12.46 -1.34 9.63
N GLY A 16 -13.30 -0.50 9.02
CA GLY A 16 -12.91 0.82 8.55
C GLY A 16 -12.36 0.90 7.13
N PHE A 17 -12.39 -0.23 6.42
CA PHE A 17 -12.26 -0.28 4.98
C PHE A 17 -13.65 -0.23 4.33
N ASN A 18 -14.40 0.84 4.63
CA ASN A 18 -15.86 0.95 4.41
C ASN A 18 -16.29 0.85 2.94
N LYS A 19 -15.36 0.86 1.99
CA LYS A 19 -15.60 0.75 0.55
C LYS A 19 -14.62 -0.23 -0.13
N TYR A 20 -14.28 -1.30 0.59
CA TYR A 20 -13.42 -2.36 0.06
C TYR A 20 -13.94 -2.93 -1.27
N PRO A 21 -15.23 -3.30 -1.43
CA PRO A 21 -15.72 -3.84 -2.70
C PRO A 21 -15.56 -2.86 -3.86
N GLU A 22 -15.77 -1.56 -3.63
CA GLU A 22 -15.57 -0.52 -4.64
C GLU A 22 -14.08 -0.36 -5.01
N PHE A 23 -13.17 -0.46 -4.04
CA PHE A 23 -11.74 -0.50 -4.33
C PHE A 23 -11.35 -1.74 -5.15
N VAL A 24 -11.84 -2.93 -4.82
CA VAL A 24 -11.56 -4.15 -5.58
C VAL A 24 -12.07 -4.03 -7.02
N LYS A 25 -13.25 -3.44 -7.22
CA LYS A 25 -13.78 -3.17 -8.56
C LYS A 25 -12.86 -2.22 -9.35
N ALA A 26 -12.41 -1.13 -8.73
CA ALA A 26 -11.48 -0.20 -9.35
C ALA A 26 -10.13 -0.85 -9.66
N LEU A 27 -9.60 -1.68 -8.76
CA LEU A 27 -8.37 -2.44 -8.98
C LEU A 27 -8.51 -3.37 -10.19
N ASN A 28 -9.62 -4.11 -10.30
CA ASN A 28 -9.90 -4.99 -11.44
C ASN A 28 -9.98 -4.20 -12.76
N ASN A 29 -10.61 -3.02 -12.74
CA ASN A 29 -10.66 -2.14 -13.91
C ASN A 29 -9.25 -1.72 -14.36
N VAL A 30 -8.40 -1.30 -13.41
CA VAL A 30 -7.04 -0.85 -13.70
C VAL A 30 -6.14 -2.00 -14.19
N LEU A 31 -6.30 -3.20 -13.61
CA LEU A 31 -5.57 -4.39 -14.03
C LEU A 31 -6.07 -4.99 -15.35
N GLY A 32 -7.30 -4.65 -15.79
CA GLY A 32 -7.95 -5.26 -16.94
C GLY A 32 -8.31 -6.74 -16.75
N LYS A 33 -8.29 -7.23 -15.50
CA LYS A 33 -8.61 -8.61 -15.12
C LYS A 33 -9.09 -8.69 -13.67
N VAL A 34 -9.73 -9.80 -13.32
CA VAL A 34 -10.09 -10.09 -11.92
C VAL A 34 -8.81 -10.40 -11.15
N VAL A 35 -8.57 -9.66 -10.08
CA VAL A 35 -7.47 -9.93 -9.13
C VAL A 35 -7.75 -11.22 -8.37
N GLU A 36 -6.72 -12.04 -8.22
CA GLU A 36 -6.80 -13.26 -7.42
C GLU A 36 -6.82 -12.89 -5.94
N ILE A 37 -7.77 -13.50 -5.19
CA ILE A 37 -7.87 -13.37 -3.75
C ILE A 37 -7.29 -14.63 -3.12
N VAL A 38 -6.34 -14.45 -2.21
CA VAL A 38 -5.70 -15.53 -1.45
C VAL A 38 -5.78 -15.23 0.04
N ASN A 39 -5.57 -16.25 0.85
CA ASN A 39 -5.62 -16.13 2.31
C ASN A 39 -4.25 -16.35 2.98
N GLU A 40 -3.26 -16.76 2.21
CA GLU A 40 -1.92 -17.15 2.65
C GLU A 40 -0.92 -16.65 1.60
N GLN A 41 0.27 -16.27 2.04
CA GLN A 41 1.35 -15.89 1.12
C GLN A 41 2.03 -17.14 0.57
N ASP A 42 2.23 -17.16 -0.73
CA ASP A 42 3.12 -18.10 -1.43
C ASP A 42 4.51 -17.47 -1.55
N GLU A 43 5.53 -18.14 -1.00
CA GLU A 43 6.92 -17.68 -1.03
C GLU A 43 7.47 -17.63 -2.47
N SER A 44 6.98 -18.52 -3.34
CA SER A 44 7.38 -18.60 -4.75
C SER A 44 6.71 -17.55 -5.63
N PHE A 45 5.75 -16.79 -5.09
CA PHE A 45 5.08 -15.74 -5.84
C PHE A 45 6.03 -14.57 -6.13
N GLU A 46 6.29 -14.34 -7.42
CA GLU A 46 7.06 -13.21 -7.93
C GLU A 46 6.16 -12.00 -8.19
N GLY A 47 5.63 -11.43 -7.11
CA GLY A 47 4.75 -10.27 -7.16
C GLY A 47 4.49 -9.69 -5.77
N TYR A 48 3.44 -8.88 -5.66
CA TYR A 48 3.10 -8.18 -4.43
C TYR A 48 1.69 -8.52 -3.96
N TYR A 49 1.52 -8.56 -2.65
CA TYR A 49 0.23 -8.73 -1.98
C TYR A 49 -0.28 -7.37 -1.55
N LEU A 50 -1.55 -7.07 -1.85
CA LEU A 50 -2.23 -5.96 -1.19
C LEU A 50 -3.03 -6.52 -0.02
N LEU A 51 -2.74 -6.04 1.18
CA LEU A 51 -3.34 -6.51 2.43
C LEU A 51 -4.21 -5.40 3.04
N PRO A 52 -5.54 -5.55 3.07
CA PRO A 52 -6.43 -4.69 3.83
C PRO A 52 -6.17 -4.80 5.34
N ILE A 53 -5.79 -3.69 5.97
CA ILE A 53 -5.50 -3.63 7.41
C ILE A 53 -6.65 -3.00 8.19
N GLY A 54 -7.14 -1.84 7.77
CA GLY A 54 -8.15 -1.11 8.55
C GLY A 54 -7.69 -0.88 9.99
N ALA A 55 -8.56 -1.17 10.96
CA ALA A 55 -8.31 -0.89 12.39
C ALA A 55 -7.58 -2.03 13.13
N ILE A 56 -7.06 -3.01 12.40
CA ILE A 56 -6.39 -4.15 13.02
C ILE A 56 -5.06 -3.66 13.61
N SER A 57 -4.80 -4.01 14.87
CA SER A 57 -3.55 -3.68 15.57
C SER A 57 -2.38 -4.49 14.99
N CYS A 58 -1.20 -3.86 14.90
CA CYS A 58 0.04 -4.45 14.42
C CYS A 58 0.43 -5.74 15.18
N SER A 59 0.03 -5.88 16.45
CA SER A 59 0.26 -7.07 17.28
C SER A 59 -0.44 -8.35 16.78
N ASN A 60 -1.35 -8.22 15.83
CA ASN A 60 -2.08 -9.34 15.23
C ASN A 60 -1.34 -10.00 14.05
N PHE A 61 -0.17 -9.48 13.68
CA PHE A 61 0.56 -9.88 12.49
C PHE A 61 1.96 -10.40 12.81
N SER A 62 2.41 -11.35 12.02
CA SER A 62 3.79 -11.84 11.99
C SER A 62 4.54 -11.24 10.79
N LYS A 63 5.87 -11.32 10.82
CA LYS A 63 6.74 -10.95 9.68
C LYS A 63 6.54 -11.83 8.45
N SER A 64 5.93 -13.00 8.59
CA SER A 64 5.56 -13.84 7.44
C SER A 64 4.33 -13.30 6.69
N ILE A 65 3.49 -12.48 7.33
CA ILE A 65 2.29 -11.89 6.73
C ILE A 65 2.55 -10.46 6.24
N ILE A 66 3.40 -9.71 6.94
CA ILE A 66 3.77 -8.35 6.53
C ILE A 66 5.29 -8.30 6.37
N ASN A 67 5.72 -8.05 5.14
CA ASN A 67 7.11 -8.04 4.69
C ASN A 67 7.27 -7.14 3.45
N GLU A 68 8.46 -7.13 2.85
CA GLU A 68 8.81 -6.35 1.65
C GLU A 68 8.00 -6.68 0.38
N LYS A 69 7.24 -7.79 0.36
CA LYS A 69 6.29 -8.12 -0.73
C LYS A 69 4.85 -7.69 -0.42
N THR A 70 4.60 -7.10 0.75
CA THR A 70 3.26 -6.79 1.23
C THR A 70 3.03 -5.28 1.23
N PHE A 71 2.03 -4.81 0.50
CA PHE A 71 1.57 -3.42 0.52
C PHE A 71 0.30 -3.32 1.38
N LEU A 72 0.31 -2.45 2.39
CA LEU A 72 -0.79 -2.33 3.36
C LEU A 72 -1.83 -1.32 2.90
N LEU A 73 -3.10 -1.71 2.95
CA LEU A 73 -4.22 -0.85 2.58
C LEU A 73 -4.91 -0.28 3.81
N SER A 74 -5.14 1.03 3.81
CA SER A 74 -5.99 1.73 4.78
C SER A 74 -5.53 1.60 6.24
N VAL A 75 -4.25 1.84 6.50
CA VAL A 75 -3.68 1.80 7.86
C VAL A 75 -4.02 3.09 8.61
N ILE A 76 -4.48 2.98 9.87
CA ILE A 76 -4.69 4.16 10.74
C ILE A 76 -3.40 4.97 10.84
N ASN A 77 -3.46 6.27 10.55
CA ASN A 77 -2.29 7.16 10.45
C ASN A 77 -1.37 7.07 11.69
N SER A 78 -1.93 7.03 12.90
CA SER A 78 -1.18 6.92 14.16
C SER A 78 -0.48 5.57 14.37
N SER A 79 -0.87 4.54 13.60
CA SER A 79 -0.27 3.20 13.66
C SER A 79 0.77 2.94 12.58
N ILE A 80 0.86 3.82 11.56
CA ILE A 80 1.79 3.67 10.43
C ILE A 80 3.25 3.46 10.88
N PRO A 81 3.81 4.28 11.80
CA PRO A 81 5.19 4.07 12.27
C PRO A 81 5.45 2.66 12.82
N GLN A 82 4.50 2.11 13.58
CA GLN A 82 4.64 0.78 14.17
C GLN A 82 4.66 -0.33 13.11
N TYR A 83 3.89 -0.17 12.04
CA TYR A 83 3.90 -1.13 10.93
C TYR A 83 5.22 -1.08 10.16
N ILE A 84 5.71 0.14 9.90
CA ILE A 84 6.97 0.35 9.20
C ILE A 84 8.14 -0.24 10.00
N GLU A 85 8.26 0.14 11.27
CA GLU A 85 9.37 -0.24 12.14
C GLU A 85 9.44 -1.76 12.36
N LYS A 86 8.29 -2.42 12.56
CA LYS A 86 8.25 -3.84 12.91
C LYS A 86 8.33 -4.78 11.71
N PHE A 87 7.81 -4.37 10.55
CA PHE A 87 7.55 -5.30 9.44
C PHE A 87 8.15 -4.89 8.09
N THR A 88 8.54 -3.63 7.92
CA THR A 88 9.12 -3.12 6.66
C THR A 88 8.31 -3.50 5.41
N PRO A 89 7.02 -3.11 5.31
CA PRO A 89 6.18 -3.45 4.16
C PRO A 89 6.70 -2.85 2.84
N ALA A 90 6.25 -3.37 1.70
CA ALA A 90 6.54 -2.77 0.39
C ALA A 90 6.11 -1.29 0.34
N GLY A 91 4.97 -0.99 0.95
CA GLY A 91 4.40 0.35 1.08
C GLY A 91 3.08 0.30 1.85
N ILE A 92 2.52 1.47 2.11
CA ILE A 92 1.32 1.67 2.92
C ILE A 92 0.46 2.74 2.26
N THR A 93 -0.86 2.58 2.33
CA THR A 93 -1.80 3.70 2.20
C THR A 93 -2.41 4.02 3.55
N ASN A 94 -2.50 5.31 3.84
CA ASN A 94 -3.17 5.79 5.04
C ASN A 94 -4.70 5.57 4.94
N TRP A 95 -5.35 5.52 6.09
CA TRP A 95 -6.78 5.24 6.23
C TRP A 95 -7.69 6.21 5.45
N MET A 96 -7.17 7.40 5.12
CA MET A 96 -7.91 8.45 4.42
C MET A 96 -8.43 8.09 3.03
N LEU A 97 -8.14 6.88 2.54
CA LEU A 97 -8.76 6.25 1.39
C LEU A 97 -10.28 6.42 1.26
N PHE A 98 -11.04 6.72 2.32
CA PHE A 98 -12.51 6.65 2.29
C PHE A 98 -13.29 7.86 2.78
N LYS A 99 -12.64 8.95 3.21
CA LYS A 99 -13.38 10.04 3.89
C LYS A 99 -12.90 11.47 3.62
N ASN A 100 -12.31 11.77 2.45
CA ASN A 100 -12.02 13.11 1.87
C ASN A 100 -10.56 13.30 1.40
N ALA A 101 -10.20 12.59 0.32
CA ALA A 101 -9.45 13.13 -0.83
C ALA A 101 -7.95 13.49 -0.75
N SER A 102 -7.18 12.87 0.16
CA SER A 102 -5.72 12.70 -0.03
C SER A 102 -5.30 11.32 0.45
N THR A 103 -5.33 10.33 -0.45
CA THR A 103 -4.67 9.06 -0.19
C THR A 103 -3.21 9.23 -0.52
N ALA A 104 -2.39 9.06 0.49
CA ALA A 104 -0.96 9.00 0.31
C ALA A 104 -0.51 7.56 0.10
N VAL A 105 0.44 7.40 -0.82
CA VAL A 105 1.28 6.21 -0.84
C VAL A 105 2.52 6.55 -0.01
N ILE A 106 2.72 5.78 1.05
CA ILE A 106 3.86 5.86 1.95
C ILE A 106 4.76 4.68 1.63
N GLY A 107 6.00 4.95 1.25
CA GLY A 107 6.91 3.95 0.70
C GLY A 107 8.36 4.30 0.97
N LYS A 108 9.31 3.50 0.48
CA LYS A 108 10.74 3.77 0.67
C LYS A 108 11.14 5.12 0.08
N SER A 109 11.85 5.96 0.84
CA SER A 109 12.19 7.33 0.42
C SER A 109 12.87 7.34 -0.95
N GLN A 110 13.82 6.43 -1.20
CA GLN A 110 14.53 6.36 -2.49
C GLN A 110 13.63 5.98 -3.69
N VAL A 111 12.49 5.36 -3.42
CA VAL A 111 11.48 5.04 -4.44
C VAL A 111 10.54 6.21 -4.64
N ILE A 112 10.13 6.85 -3.54
CA ILE A 112 9.27 8.04 -3.53
C ILE A 112 9.95 9.19 -4.27
N GLU A 113 11.24 9.44 -4.04
CA GLU A 113 12.04 10.45 -4.76
C GLU A 113 11.99 10.29 -6.28
N LYS A 114 11.88 9.05 -6.79
CA LYS A 114 11.85 8.77 -8.23
C LYS A 114 10.49 9.03 -8.89
N ILE A 115 9.42 9.11 -8.09
CA ILE A 115 8.03 9.24 -8.57
C ILE A 115 7.36 10.52 -8.12
N SER A 116 7.82 11.12 -7.03
CA SER A 116 7.24 12.35 -6.52
C SER A 116 7.60 13.51 -7.45
N THR A 117 6.63 14.37 -7.72
CA THR A 117 6.85 15.66 -8.38
C THR A 117 6.98 16.77 -7.33
N ARG A 118 7.38 16.44 -6.08
CA ARG A 118 7.50 17.41 -4.99
C ARG A 118 8.60 18.42 -5.36
N GLU A 119 8.32 19.70 -5.15
CA GLU A 119 9.34 20.75 -5.20
C GLU A 119 10.29 20.58 -4.00
N GLU A 120 11.57 20.92 -4.18
CA GLU A 120 12.59 20.91 -3.12
C GLU A 120 12.10 21.77 -1.92
N GLY A 121 12.04 21.18 -0.72
CA GLY A 121 11.67 21.88 0.52
C GLY A 121 10.32 21.49 1.14
N ASN A 122 9.61 20.51 0.59
CA ASN A 122 8.46 19.91 1.28
C ASN A 122 8.90 18.98 2.42
N ASP A 123 8.20 19.03 3.56
CA ASP A 123 8.49 18.18 4.72
C ASP A 123 8.40 16.69 4.36
N MET A 124 9.49 15.95 4.58
CA MET A 124 9.51 14.49 4.49
C MET A 124 8.83 13.88 5.71
N MET A 125 7.96 12.90 5.48
CA MET A 125 7.23 12.22 6.54
C MET A 125 7.79 10.81 6.71
N TYR A 126 8.09 10.38 7.94
CA TYR A 126 8.64 9.04 8.24
C TYR A 126 10.10 8.80 7.81
N GLU A 127 10.88 9.86 7.57
CA GLU A 127 12.29 9.76 7.15
C GLU A 127 13.14 8.95 8.13
N ASP A 128 12.89 9.08 9.44
CA ASP A 128 13.55 8.30 10.51
C ASP A 128 13.44 6.77 10.31
N TYR A 129 12.45 6.33 9.52
CA TYR A 129 12.21 4.92 9.20
C TYR A 129 12.67 4.52 7.79
N GLY A 130 13.25 5.46 7.03
CA GLY A 130 13.61 5.28 5.61
C GLY A 130 12.39 5.22 4.68
N TYR A 131 11.29 5.87 5.07
CA TYR A 131 10.08 6.03 4.26
C TYR A 131 9.80 7.50 3.99
N ASP A 132 9.05 7.76 2.93
CA ASP A 132 8.44 9.04 2.65
C ASP A 132 7.01 8.82 2.14
N GLU A 133 6.24 9.89 2.13
CA GLU A 133 4.88 9.97 1.62
C GLU A 133 4.88 10.61 0.23
N TYR A 134 3.94 10.28 -0.65
CA TYR A 134 3.55 11.21 -1.71
C TYR A 134 2.06 11.10 -1.98
N VAL A 135 1.47 12.22 -2.40
CA VAL A 135 0.06 12.31 -2.80
C VAL A 135 0.04 12.50 -4.32
N PRO A 136 -0.27 11.44 -5.09
CA PRO A 136 -0.16 11.44 -6.55
C PRO A 136 -1.05 12.47 -7.25
N ILE A 137 -2.30 12.60 -6.78
CA ILE A 137 -3.26 13.60 -7.27
C ILE A 137 -4.00 14.15 -6.04
N PRO A 138 -3.70 15.40 -5.63
CA PRO A 138 -4.51 16.07 -4.62
C PRO A 138 -5.94 16.20 -5.15
N PHE A 139 -6.91 15.63 -4.44
CA PHE A 139 -8.35 15.86 -4.61
C PHE A 139 -9.14 15.19 -5.76
N ASP A 140 -8.70 14.10 -6.40
CA ASP A 140 -9.61 13.34 -7.28
C ASP A 140 -10.46 12.28 -6.54
N GLY A 141 -9.97 11.78 -5.41
CA GLY A 141 -10.70 10.90 -4.48
C GLY A 141 -11.20 9.58 -5.06
N THR A 142 -10.73 9.13 -6.23
CA THR A 142 -11.25 7.91 -6.88
C THR A 142 -10.44 6.68 -6.50
N TYR A 143 -11.10 5.53 -6.32
CA TYR A 143 -10.40 4.27 -6.08
C TYR A 143 -9.54 3.82 -7.27
N GLU A 144 -9.86 4.26 -8.49
CA GLU A 144 -9.03 3.96 -9.66
C GLU A 144 -7.71 4.71 -9.60
N THR A 145 -7.72 5.98 -9.18
CA THR A 145 -6.49 6.75 -8.96
C THR A 145 -5.65 6.13 -7.86
N VAL A 146 -6.27 5.75 -6.75
CA VAL A 146 -5.58 5.04 -5.67
C VAL A 146 -4.93 3.77 -6.21
N ALA A 147 -5.69 2.93 -6.92
CA ALA A 147 -5.17 1.68 -7.47
C ALA A 147 -4.00 1.95 -8.44
N LYS A 148 -4.15 2.90 -9.38
CA LYS A 148 -3.06 3.31 -10.30
C LYS A 148 -1.82 3.79 -9.56
N SER A 149 -2.00 4.53 -8.47
CA SER A 149 -0.91 5.08 -7.67
C SER A 149 -0.14 4.01 -6.91
N ILE A 150 -0.85 3.06 -6.30
CA ILE A 150 -0.24 1.90 -5.64
C ILE A 150 0.55 1.08 -6.67
N LEU A 151 -0.06 0.78 -7.82
CA LEU A 151 0.57 -0.01 -8.87
C LEU A 151 1.80 0.69 -9.46
N SER A 152 1.71 2.00 -9.74
CA SER A 152 2.83 2.80 -10.23
C SER A 152 3.99 2.83 -9.23
N TYR A 153 3.69 3.02 -7.94
CA TYR A 153 4.71 2.94 -6.89
C TYR A 153 5.39 1.57 -6.87
N LEU A 154 4.60 0.49 -6.87
CA LEU A 154 5.13 -0.87 -6.80
C LEU A 154 5.97 -1.22 -8.04
N GLU A 155 5.65 -0.69 -9.23
CA GLU A 155 6.48 -0.87 -10.43
C GLU A 155 7.86 -0.21 -10.31
N VAL A 156 7.94 0.96 -9.66
CA VAL A 156 9.24 1.63 -9.42
C VAL A 156 9.98 0.98 -8.25
N TYR A 157 9.26 0.55 -7.21
CA TYR A 157 9.78 -0.23 -6.10
C TYR A 157 10.43 -1.53 -6.57
N ASP A 158 9.77 -2.28 -7.45
CA ASP A 158 10.27 -3.54 -8.02
C ASP A 158 11.58 -3.34 -8.80
N LYS A 159 11.64 -2.28 -9.62
CA LYS A 159 12.86 -1.91 -10.35
C LYS A 159 14.00 -1.52 -9.40
N TRP A 160 13.69 -0.77 -8.34
CA TRP A 160 14.67 -0.38 -7.34
C TRP A 160 15.24 -1.59 -6.61
N LEU A 161 14.41 -2.53 -6.16
CA LEU A 161 14.86 -3.78 -5.53
C LEU A 161 15.79 -4.58 -6.44
N LYS A 162 15.48 -4.69 -7.73
CA LYS A 162 16.33 -5.39 -8.71
C LYS A 162 17.64 -4.69 -9.04
N SER A 163 17.76 -3.41 -8.72
CA SER A 163 18.97 -2.60 -8.94
C SER A 163 19.90 -2.51 -7.72
N LYS A 164 19.48 -3.09 -6.58
CA LYS A 164 20.23 -3.15 -5.33
C LYS A 164 21.12 -4.38 -5.30
#